data_AF-K0FXX7-F1
#
_entry.id   AF-K0FXX7-F1
#
_cell.length_a   1.000
_cell.length_b   1.000
_cell.length_c   1.000
_cell.angle_alpha   90.00
_cell.angle_beta   90.00
_cell.angle_gamma   90.00
#
_symmetry.space_group_name_H-M   'P 1'
#
loop_
_entity.id
_entity.type
_entity.pdbx_description
1 polymer ?
#
loop_
_entity_poly.entity_id
_entity_poly.type
_entity_poly.pdbx_seq_one_letter_code
_entity_poly.pdbx_strand_id
1 'polypeptide(L)' 'MKKLVLATLATFTLLSATTSTFAANFPGACTREYDPTPYITKEGKLVYAPNQCIADLWAEQGK' A
#
# COMPACT_ATOMS: atom_id res chain seq x y z
N MET A 1 -12.61 -52.65 -10.72
CA MET A 1 -12.90 -51.50 -11.62
C MET A 1 -13.90 -50.57 -10.93
N LYS A 2 -13.73 -49.24 -11.08
CA LYS A 2 -14.33 -48.12 -10.30
C LYS A 2 -13.58 -47.90 -8.97
N LYS A 3 -13.08 -46.71 -8.64
CA LYS A 3 -13.82 -45.43 -8.60
C LYS A 3 -12.94 -44.23 -8.98
N LEU A 4 -13.55 -43.29 -9.71
CA LEU A 4 -13.11 -41.91 -9.87
C LEU A 4 -12.90 -41.24 -8.51
N VAL A 5 -11.84 -40.44 -8.38
CA VAL A 5 -11.71 -39.36 -7.38
C VAL A 5 -11.09 -38.18 -8.12
N LEU A 6 -11.95 -37.33 -8.68
CA LEU A 6 -12.36 -36.02 -8.15
C LEU A 6 -11.31 -34.93 -8.34
N ALA A 7 -11.67 -34.03 -9.25
CA ALA A 7 -11.08 -32.73 -9.49
C ALA A 7 -10.79 -31.97 -8.18
N THR A 8 -9.53 -31.62 -7.98
CA THR A 8 -9.14 -30.56 -7.06
C THR A 8 -9.17 -29.25 -7.83
N LEU A 9 -10.28 -28.52 -7.64
CA LEU A 9 -10.40 -27.11 -7.97
C LEU A 9 -9.27 -26.35 -7.26
N ALA A 10 -8.29 -25.86 -8.02
CA ALA A 10 -7.38 -24.83 -7.54
C ALA A 10 -8.12 -23.49 -7.62
N THR A 11 -8.77 -23.12 -6.52
CA THR A 11 -9.31 -21.79 -6.29
C THR A 11 -8.17 -20.77 -6.32
N PHE A 12 -7.99 -20.09 -7.46
CA PHE A 12 -7.24 -18.83 -7.52
C PHE A 12 -8.11 -17.72 -6.91
N THR A 13 -8.28 -17.75 -5.59
CA THR A 13 -8.65 -16.56 -4.85
C THR A 13 -7.38 -15.98 -4.30
N LEU A 14 -7.02 -14.79 -4.78
CA LEU A 14 -6.47 -13.69 -3.98
C LEU A 14 -6.32 -12.50 -4.93
N LEU A 15 -7.47 -11.93 -5.28
CA LEU A 15 -7.55 -10.55 -5.72
C LEU A 15 -7.11 -9.70 -4.52
N SER A 16 -5.80 -9.46 -4.39
CA SER A 16 -5.29 -8.47 -3.47
C SER A 16 -5.69 -7.10 -3.99
N ALA A 17 -6.92 -6.71 -3.71
CA ALA A 17 -7.31 -5.31 -3.67
C ALA A 17 -6.51 -4.68 -2.54
N THR A 18 -5.28 -4.26 -2.84
CA THR A 18 -4.57 -3.26 -2.04
C THR A 18 -5.37 -1.98 -2.18
N THR A 19 -6.43 -1.86 -1.38
CA THR A 19 -7.04 -0.57 -1.11
C THR A 19 -5.92 0.28 -0.54
N SER A 20 -5.45 1.23 -1.35
CA SER A 20 -4.37 2.13 -0.97
C SER A 20 -4.78 2.81 0.34
N THR A 21 -4.10 2.44 1.44
CA THR A 21 -4.29 2.99 2.79
C THR A 21 -4.17 4.52 2.83
N PHE A 22 -3.64 5.08 1.75
CA PHE A 22 -3.60 6.49 1.41
C PHE A 22 -4.95 7.20 1.51
N ALA A 23 -6.02 6.63 0.99
CA ALA A 23 -7.32 7.30 0.96
C ALA A 23 -7.96 7.44 2.36
N ALA A 24 -7.58 6.57 3.30
CA ALA A 24 -8.14 6.52 4.65
C ALA A 24 -7.45 7.45 5.65
N ASN A 25 -6.20 7.88 5.40
CA ASN A 25 -5.38 8.64 6.35
C ASN A 25 -4.72 9.86 5.71
N PHE A 26 -5.48 10.58 4.90
CA PHE A 26 -5.01 11.86 4.37
C PHE A 26 -5.13 12.93 5.45
N PRO A 27 -4.01 13.54 5.90
CA PRO A 27 -4.06 14.73 6.74
C PRO A 27 -4.80 15.82 5.98
N GLY A 28 -5.77 16.49 6.62
CA GLY A 28 -6.53 17.58 6.00
C GLY A 28 -5.69 18.76 5.51
N ALA A 29 -4.40 18.81 5.89
CA ALA A 29 -3.43 19.81 5.45
C ALA A 29 -2.79 19.52 4.08
N CYS A 30 -2.89 18.29 3.56
CA CYS A 30 -2.27 17.91 2.28
C CYS A 30 -3.30 17.66 1.18
N THR A 31 -2.93 18.02 -0.06
CA THR A 31 -3.75 17.76 -1.25
C THR A 31 -3.80 16.27 -1.56
N ARG A 32 -4.89 15.83 -2.22
CA ARG A 32 -5.07 14.43 -2.66
C ARG A 32 -4.38 14.13 -4.00
N GLU A 33 -3.60 15.06 -4.51
CA GLU A 33 -2.83 14.85 -5.73
C GLU A 33 -1.75 13.78 -5.49
N TYR A 34 -1.58 12.90 -6.47
CA TYR A 34 -0.63 11.81 -6.41
C TYR A 34 0.58 12.16 -7.26
N ASP A 35 1.68 12.48 -6.59
CA ASP A 35 2.98 12.79 -7.18
C ASP A 35 4.09 12.13 -6.32
N PRO A 36 4.38 10.84 -6.56
CA PRO A 36 5.20 10.03 -5.66
C PRO A 36 6.57 10.64 -5.38
N THR A 37 6.82 10.95 -4.11
CA THR A 37 8.04 11.60 -3.66
C THR A 37 8.88 10.62 -2.85
N PRO A 38 10.18 10.43 -3.16
CA PRO A 38 11.05 9.58 -2.36
C PRO A 38 11.24 10.16 -0.95
N TYR A 39 11.14 9.31 0.07
CA TYR A 39 11.30 9.65 1.49
C TYR A 39 12.16 8.58 2.18
N ILE A 40 13.12 9.00 3.01
CA ILE A 40 13.94 8.09 3.81
C ILE A 40 13.38 8.09 5.23
N THR A 41 12.91 6.94 5.71
CA THR A 41 12.42 6.79 7.08
C THR A 41 13.54 6.98 8.09
N LYS A 42 13.18 7.19 9.35
CA LYS A 42 14.16 7.20 10.44
C LYS A 42 15.00 5.92 10.56
N GLU A 43 14.50 4.78 10.09
CA GLU A 43 15.29 3.53 10.05
C GLU A 43 16.20 3.43 8.81
N GLY A 44 16.31 4.49 8.01
CA GLY A 44 17.13 4.53 6.80
C GLY A 44 16.52 3.80 5.61
N LYS A 45 15.21 3.49 5.64
CA LYS A 45 14.54 2.81 4.52
C LYS A 45 14.01 3.83 3.52
N LEU A 46 14.29 3.60 2.24
CA LEU A 46 13.67 4.36 1.17
C LEU A 46 12.23 3.87 0.97
N VAL A 47 11.27 4.77 1.12
CA VAL A 47 9.86 4.58 0.80
C VAL A 47 9.37 5.73 -0.09
N TYR A 48 8.21 5.56 -0.71
CA TYR A 48 7.60 6.63 -1.52
C TYR A 48 6.40 7.20 -0.77
N ALA A 49 6.52 8.46 -0.41
CA ALA A 49 5.38 9.24 0.04
C ALA A 49 4.49 9.54 -1.19
N PRO A 50 3.18 9.64 -1.01
CA PRO A 50 2.28 9.84 -2.14
C PRO A 50 2.34 11.24 -2.79
N ASN A 51 2.81 12.24 -2.05
CA ASN A 51 3.21 13.55 -2.53
C ASN A 51 4.18 14.21 -1.54
N GLN A 52 4.78 15.33 -1.95
CA GLN A 52 5.77 16.07 -1.15
C GLN A 52 5.21 16.49 0.22
N CYS A 53 3.96 16.99 0.27
CA CYS A 53 3.34 17.42 1.54
C CYS A 53 3.27 16.27 2.57
N ILE A 54 2.94 15.06 2.12
CA ILE A 54 2.94 13.88 2.98
C ILE A 54 4.36 13.48 3.40
N ALA A 55 5.35 13.62 2.52
CA ALA A 55 6.75 13.36 2.85
C ALA A 55 7.25 14.29 3.98
N ASP A 56 6.96 15.58 3.88
CA ASP A 56 7.34 16.58 4.89
C ASP A 56 6.67 16.29 6.25
N LEU A 57 5.38 15.95 6.21
CA LEU A 57 4.63 15.58 7.42
C LEU A 57 5.16 14.28 8.05
N TRP A 58 5.60 13.31 7.25
CA TRP A 58 6.27 12.12 7.78
C TRP A 58 7.62 12.46 8.41
N ALA A 59 8.38 13.40 7.84
CA ALA A 59 9.63 13.87 8.41
C ALA A 59 9.42 14.50 9.80
N GLU A 60 8.38 15.33 9.95
CA GLU A 60 8.01 15.98 11.22
C GLU A 60 7.52 14.97 12.27
N GLN A 61 6.65 14.05 11.88
CA GLN A 61 6.14 12.99 12.77
C GLN A 61 7.19 11.94 13.09
N GLY A 62 8.25 11.90 12.29
CA GLY A 62 9.35 11.00 12.48
C GLY A 62 9.05 9.57 12.07
N LYS A 63 8.33 9.42 10.96
CA LYS A 63 8.12 8.15 10.30
C LYS A 63 9.34 7.64 9.54
#